data_AF-A0A2V7M177-F1
#
_entry.id   AF-A0A2V7M177-F1
#
_cell.length_a   1.000
_cell.length_b   1.000
_cell.length_c   1.000
_cell.angle_alpha   90.00
_cell.angle_beta   90.00
_cell.angle_gamma   90.00
#
_symmetry.space_group_name_H-M   'P 1'
#
loop_
_entity.id
_entity.type
_entity.pdbx_description
1 polymer ?
#
loop_
_entity_poly.entity_id
_entity_poly.type
_entity_poly.pdbx_seq_one_letter_code
_entity_poly.pdbx_strand_id
1 'polypeptide(L)'
;MRRWVVLALAASPALPLAGQSVRGRLEGRIPSAAIPAVDSLIQFASQDGLPTEPLIQKALEGGAKHVAEPRIVAAVQLSLGQLRDARDLLIRAGDQPPVLPAEMTTVAWALRRGLPTPLVERVAAALGRPPRAAAMHAVADLVAHRFDPDSAVGLIIEAVHDGVPRERLLDVSTAVLQQVQRGHTRA
;
A
#
# COMPACT_ATOMS: atom_id res chain seq x y z
N MET A 1 52.73 43.85 4.57
CA MET A 1 52.53 43.06 5.80
C MET A 1 51.29 42.20 5.62
N ARG A 2 51.45 40.88 5.72
CA ARG A 2 50.55 39.85 5.22
C ARG A 2 49.80 39.22 6.41
N ARG A 3 48.48 39.38 6.50
CA ARG A 3 47.64 38.70 7.50
C ARG A 3 46.74 37.70 6.79
N TRP A 4 47.13 36.43 6.84
CA TRP A 4 46.28 35.32 6.43
C TRP A 4 45.36 34.99 7.60
N VAL A 5 44.05 35.17 7.41
CA VAL A 5 43.04 34.63 8.31
C VAL A 5 42.66 33.27 7.74
N VAL A 6 43.13 32.20 8.39
CA VAL A 6 42.67 30.83 8.12
C VAL A 6 41.33 30.67 8.87
N LEU A 7 40.24 30.65 8.12
CA LEU A 7 38.92 30.34 8.66
C LEU A 7 38.75 28.82 8.70
N ALA A 8 38.80 28.24 9.90
CA ALA A 8 38.53 26.83 10.12
C ALA A 8 37.03 26.55 9.85
N LEU A 9 36.74 25.81 8.79
CA LEU A 9 35.40 25.38 8.44
C LEU A 9 35.01 24.21 9.35
N ALA A 10 34.18 24.48 10.35
CA ALA A 10 33.59 23.46 11.21
C ALA A 10 32.61 22.61 10.38
N ALA A 11 32.99 21.36 10.10
CA ALA A 11 32.10 20.36 9.53
C ALA A 11 31.00 20.02 10.55
N SER A 12 29.80 20.54 10.34
CA SER A 12 28.60 20.12 11.10
C SER A 12 28.06 18.82 10.49
N PRO A 13 27.68 17.81 11.29
CA PRO A 13 27.04 16.62 10.76
C PRO A 13 25.66 17.00 10.22
N ALA A 14 25.45 16.83 8.91
CA ALA A 14 24.15 17.00 8.29
C ALA A 14 23.20 15.90 8.82
N LEU A 15 22.29 16.27 9.73
CA LEU A 15 21.16 15.43 10.09
C LEU A 15 20.25 15.25 8.86
N PRO A 16 19.65 14.06 8.65
CA PRO A 16 18.91 13.76 7.43
C PRO A 16 17.61 14.60 7.36
N LEU A 17 17.47 15.41 6.31
CA LEU A 17 16.30 16.26 6.04
C LEU A 17 14.98 15.49 5.88
N ALA A 18 15.03 14.15 5.71
CA ALA A 18 13.84 13.33 5.51
C ALA A 18 12.92 13.26 6.75
N GLY A 19 13.46 13.33 7.96
CA GLY A 19 12.63 13.32 9.20
C GLY A 19 11.90 14.64 9.44
N GLN A 20 12.51 15.77 9.05
CA GLN A 20 11.89 17.10 9.18
C GLN A 20 10.67 17.27 8.27
N SER A 21 10.68 16.64 7.08
CA SER A 21 9.54 16.71 6.16
C SER A 21 8.35 15.90 6.66
N VAL A 22 8.57 14.71 7.25
CA VAL A 22 7.48 13.88 7.80
C VAL A 22 6.87 14.55 9.02
N ARG A 23 7.69 15.00 9.97
CA ARG A 23 7.21 15.67 11.18
C ARG A 23 6.40 16.93 10.84
N GLY A 24 6.91 17.77 9.93
CA GLY A 24 6.19 18.96 9.46
C GLY A 24 4.86 18.65 8.77
N ARG A 25 4.70 17.45 8.19
CA ARG A 25 3.41 16.99 7.63
C ARG A 25 2.42 16.55 8.70
N LEU A 26 2.86 16.16 9.90
CA LEU A 26 2.01 15.68 10.99
C LEU A 26 1.63 16.78 11.99
N GLU A 27 2.52 17.75 12.20
CA GLU A 27 2.33 18.87 13.12
C GLU A 27 1.03 19.63 12.82
N GLY A 28 0.24 19.88 13.87
CA GLY A 28 -1.08 20.52 13.77
C GLY A 28 -2.17 19.70 13.08
N ARG A 29 -1.86 18.51 12.55
CA ARG A 29 -2.81 17.65 11.82
C ARG A 29 -3.17 16.37 12.58
N ILE A 30 -2.36 15.97 13.55
CA ILE A 30 -2.64 14.90 14.51
C ILE A 30 -2.37 15.43 15.94
N PRO A 31 -2.88 14.77 17.00
CA PRO A 31 -2.52 15.11 18.39
C PRO A 31 -1.00 15.14 18.58
N SER A 32 -0.48 16.21 19.18
CA SER A 32 0.98 16.42 19.32
C SER A 32 1.70 15.28 20.04
N ALA A 33 1.02 14.65 21.01
CA ALA A 33 1.52 13.49 21.73
C ALA A 33 1.72 12.24 20.85
N ALA A 34 0.97 12.10 19.74
CA ALA A 34 1.12 10.97 18.82
C ALA A 34 2.35 11.12 17.90
N ILE A 35 2.81 12.35 17.67
CA ILE A 35 3.81 12.67 16.64
C ILE A 35 5.11 11.87 16.83
N PRO A 36 5.75 11.83 18.02
CA PRO A 36 7.02 11.11 18.18
C PRO A 36 6.91 9.61 17.88
N ALA A 37 5.80 8.98 18.29
CA ALA A 37 5.56 7.56 18.06
C ALA A 37 5.30 7.27 16.57
N VAL A 38 4.47 8.08 15.91
CA VAL A 38 4.18 7.94 14.47
C VAL A 38 5.43 8.19 13.62
N ASP A 39 6.21 9.22 13.94
CA ASP A 39 7.46 9.56 13.26
C ASP A 39 8.47 8.41 13.37
N SER A 40 8.61 7.82 14.56
CA SER A 40 9.47 6.65 14.78
C SER A 40 9.01 5.46 13.92
N LEU A 41 7.72 5.15 13.87
CA LEU A 41 7.18 4.06 13.02
C LEU A 41 7.46 4.29 11.53
N ILE A 42 7.37 5.53 11.06
CA ILE A 42 7.67 5.89 9.67
C ILE A 42 9.16 5.76 9.39
N GLN A 43 10.02 6.16 10.32
CA GLN A 43 11.47 5.97 10.20
C GLN A 43 11.83 4.48 10.14
N PHE A 44 11.23 3.65 11.01
CA PHE A 44 11.39 2.20 10.95
C PHE A 44 10.96 1.62 9.60
N ALA A 45 9.81 2.05 9.08
CA ALA A 45 9.33 1.62 7.76
C ALA A 45 10.34 1.97 6.65
N SER A 46 10.86 3.20 6.67
CA SER A 46 11.87 3.64 5.70
C SER A 46 13.17 2.84 5.79
N GLN A 47 13.64 2.52 7.00
CA GLN A 47 14.84 1.72 7.21
C GLN A 47 14.66 0.27 6.76
N ASP A 48 13.44 -0.26 6.88
CA ASP A 48 13.03 -1.61 6.45
C ASP A 48 12.64 -1.65 4.96
N GLY A 49 12.79 -0.55 4.21
CA GLY A 49 12.47 -0.48 2.79
C GLY A 49 10.98 -0.58 2.46
N LEU A 50 10.10 -0.28 3.42
CA LEU A 50 8.65 -0.28 3.27
C LEU A 50 8.13 1.10 2.81
N PRO A 51 7.00 1.16 2.06
CA PRO A 51 6.40 2.43 1.69
C PRO A 51 5.93 3.20 2.93
N THR A 52 6.40 4.44 3.08
CA THR A 52 6.07 5.32 4.22
C THR A 52 4.79 6.12 4.01
N GLU A 53 4.46 6.45 2.76
CA GLU A 53 3.32 7.30 2.44
C GLU A 53 1.97 6.73 2.96
N PRO A 54 1.67 5.42 2.86
CA PRO A 54 0.45 4.86 3.44
C PRO A 54 0.35 5.04 4.96
N LEU A 55 1.48 5.02 5.68
CA LEU A 55 1.53 5.21 7.13
C LEU A 55 1.26 6.68 7.51
N ILE A 56 1.85 7.61 6.75
CA ILE A 56 1.59 9.05 6.91
C ILE A 56 0.11 9.33 6.68
N GLN A 57 -0.44 8.86 5.56
CA GLN A 57 -1.87 9.04 5.26
C GLN A 57 -2.75 8.41 6.34
N LYS A 58 -2.36 7.27 6.90
CA LYS A 58 -3.13 6.64 8.00
C LYS A 58 -3.17 7.50 9.26
N ALA A 59 -2.05 8.11 9.63
CA ALA A 59 -1.99 9.02 10.75
C ALA A 59 -2.86 10.27 10.52
N LEU A 60 -2.75 10.86 9.33
CA LEU A 60 -3.51 12.03 8.91
C LEU A 60 -5.02 11.76 8.87
N GLU A 61 -5.44 10.57 8.41
CA GLU A 61 -6.83 10.12 8.47
C GLU A 61 -7.34 10.10 9.91
N GLY A 62 -6.53 9.56 10.84
CA GLY A 62 -6.85 9.53 12.27
C GLY A 62 -7.02 10.93 12.86
N GLY A 63 -6.10 11.84 12.52
CA GLY A 63 -6.18 13.25 12.91
C GLY A 63 -7.43 13.96 12.39
N ALA A 64 -7.73 13.81 11.09
CA ALA A 64 -8.94 14.37 10.48
C ALA A 64 -10.23 13.83 11.12
N LYS A 65 -10.20 12.58 11.61
CA LYS A 65 -11.30 11.94 12.35
C LYS A 65 -11.31 12.24 13.85
N HIS A 66 -10.41 13.10 14.34
CA HIS A 66 -10.27 13.45 15.75
C HIS A 66 -10.10 12.21 16.66
N VAL A 67 -9.41 11.20 16.15
CA VAL A 67 -9.18 9.94 16.87
C VAL A 67 -8.20 10.17 18.02
N ALA A 68 -8.47 9.53 19.16
CA ALA A 68 -7.57 9.58 20.31
C ALA A 68 -6.17 9.05 19.97
N GLU A 69 -5.16 9.68 20.55
CA GLU A 69 -3.73 9.41 20.30
C GLU A 69 -3.36 7.91 20.28
N PRO A 70 -3.71 7.08 21.29
CA PRO A 70 -3.30 5.67 21.29
C PRO A 70 -3.87 4.88 20.11
N ARG A 71 -5.06 5.28 19.61
CA ARG A 71 -5.71 4.63 18.48
C ARG A 71 -5.08 5.01 17.14
N ILE A 72 -4.55 6.23 17.01
CA ILE A 72 -3.79 6.63 15.82
C ILE A 72 -2.51 5.81 15.75
N VAL A 73 -1.73 5.75 16.84
CA VAL A 73 -0.48 4.99 16.89
C VAL A 73 -0.73 3.51 16.60
N ALA A 74 -1.73 2.90 17.25
CA ALA A 74 -2.08 1.50 17.02
C ALA A 74 -2.48 1.22 15.56
N ALA A 75 -3.23 2.14 14.93
CA ALA A 75 -3.63 1.98 13.53
C ALA A 75 -2.43 2.07 12.56
N VAL A 76 -1.49 2.98 12.82
CA VAL A 76 -0.25 3.10 12.02
C VAL A 76 0.63 1.87 12.21
N GLN A 77 0.78 1.36 13.45
CA GLN A 77 1.53 0.15 13.73
C GLN A 77 0.93 -1.09 13.05
N LEU A 78 -0.40 -1.21 13.04
CA LEU A 78 -1.11 -2.25 12.29
C LEU A 78 -0.82 -2.13 10.79
N SER A 79 -0.89 -0.93 10.21
CA SER A 79 -0.58 -0.71 8.79
C SER A 79 0.87 -1.01 8.45
N LEU A 80 1.81 -0.76 9.36
CA LEU A 80 3.22 -1.17 9.20
C LEU A 80 3.35 -2.69 9.12
N GLY A 81 2.66 -3.43 10.01
CA GLY A 81 2.62 -4.90 9.96
C GLY A 81 2.05 -5.41 8.64
N GLN A 82 0.93 -4.84 8.18
CA GLN A 82 0.30 -5.21 6.91
C GLN A 82 1.21 -5.00 5.69
N LEU A 83 2.06 -3.97 5.70
CA LEU A 83 3.03 -3.73 4.62
C LEU A 83 4.17 -4.77 4.64
N ARG A 84 4.60 -5.22 5.84
CA ARG A 84 5.57 -6.32 5.96
C ARG A 84 4.97 -7.63 5.45
N ASP A 85 3.78 -7.96 5.91
CA ASP A 85 3.07 -9.17 5.46
C ASP A 85 2.87 -9.17 3.95
N ALA A 86 2.54 -8.01 3.36
CA ALA A 86 2.41 -7.84 1.92
C ALA A 86 3.73 -8.05 1.16
N ARG A 87 4.86 -7.54 1.68
CA ARG A 87 6.19 -7.79 1.12
C ARG A 87 6.52 -9.27 1.15
N ASP A 88 6.32 -9.92 2.29
CA ASP A 88 6.67 -11.33 2.48
C ASP A 88 5.79 -12.24 1.60
N LEU A 89 4.52 -11.88 1.43
CA LEU A 89 3.60 -12.53 0.48
C LEU A 89 4.12 -12.45 -0.95
N LEU A 90 4.52 -11.25 -1.41
CA LEU A 90 5.05 -11.05 -2.76
C LEU A 90 6.33 -11.87 -3.00
N ILE A 91 7.21 -11.95 -2.00
CA ILE A 91 8.42 -12.79 -2.07
C ILE A 91 8.06 -14.27 -2.19
N ARG A 92 7.12 -14.77 -1.38
CA ARG A 92 6.62 -16.16 -1.51
C ARG A 92 5.97 -16.43 -2.86
N ALA A 93 5.32 -15.42 -3.43
CA ALA A 93 4.71 -15.48 -4.76
C ALA A 93 5.74 -15.37 -5.92
N GLY A 94 7.03 -15.18 -5.62
CA GLY A 94 8.13 -15.24 -6.59
C GLY A 94 8.81 -13.89 -6.88
N ASP A 95 8.37 -12.78 -6.29
CA ASP A 95 9.04 -11.49 -6.47
C ASP A 95 10.44 -11.52 -5.83
N GLN A 96 11.43 -11.00 -6.54
CA GLN A 96 12.78 -10.84 -6.03
C GLN A 96 12.93 -9.52 -5.26
N PRO A 97 13.62 -9.50 -4.11
CA PRO A 97 13.99 -8.25 -3.46
C PRO A 97 14.89 -7.37 -4.34
N PRO A 98 14.73 -6.03 -4.33
CA PRO A 98 13.72 -5.28 -3.59
C PRO A 98 12.34 -5.34 -4.26
N VAL A 99 11.30 -5.63 -3.46
CA VAL A 99 9.91 -5.62 -3.92
C VAL A 99 9.46 -4.16 -4.15
N LEU A 100 8.64 -3.94 -5.18
CA LEU A 100 8.17 -2.59 -5.53
C LEU A 100 7.19 -2.04 -4.46
N PRO A 101 7.39 -0.80 -3.96
CA PRO A 101 6.52 -0.22 -2.93
C PRO A 101 5.02 -0.12 -3.33
N ALA A 102 4.75 0.11 -4.61
CA ALA A 102 3.39 0.14 -5.15
C ALA A 102 2.70 -1.23 -5.09
N GLU A 103 3.45 -2.33 -5.26
CA GLU A 103 2.92 -3.69 -5.17
C GLU A 103 2.62 -4.06 -3.71
N MET A 104 3.51 -3.72 -2.77
CA MET A 104 3.24 -3.89 -1.34
C MET A 104 1.97 -3.16 -0.91
N THR A 105 1.78 -1.92 -1.39
CA THR A 105 0.59 -1.12 -1.10
C THR A 105 -0.67 -1.75 -1.70
N THR A 106 -0.57 -2.26 -2.93
CA THR A 106 -1.66 -2.97 -3.63
C THR A 106 -2.09 -4.22 -2.87
N VAL A 107 -1.14 -5.06 -2.45
CA VAL A 107 -1.41 -6.29 -1.69
C VAL A 107 -1.99 -5.98 -0.32
N ALA A 108 -1.40 -5.03 0.42
CA ALA A 108 -1.94 -4.60 1.72
C ALA A 108 -3.37 -4.02 1.59
N TRP A 109 -3.67 -3.32 0.49
CA TRP A 109 -5.02 -2.85 0.18
C TRP A 109 -5.98 -4.01 -0.08
N ALA A 110 -5.59 -4.99 -0.90
CA ALA A 110 -6.43 -6.14 -1.24
C ALA A 110 -6.80 -6.96 0.00
N LEU A 111 -5.81 -7.25 0.86
CA LEU A 111 -6.03 -7.95 2.13
C LEU A 111 -6.99 -7.18 3.05
N ARG A 112 -6.83 -5.85 3.16
CA ARG A 112 -7.76 -4.98 3.92
C ARG A 112 -9.17 -4.96 3.36
N ARG A 113 -9.35 -5.18 2.06
CA ARG A 113 -10.67 -5.30 1.41
C ARG A 113 -11.31 -6.67 1.61
N GLY A 114 -10.63 -7.58 2.31
CA GLY A 114 -11.15 -8.89 2.67
C GLY A 114 -10.81 -9.99 1.68
N LEU A 115 -9.87 -9.76 0.74
CA LEU A 115 -9.41 -10.83 -0.14
C LEU A 115 -8.59 -11.83 0.69
N PRO A 116 -8.93 -13.14 0.64
CA PRO A 116 -8.15 -14.16 1.31
C PRO A 116 -6.69 -14.18 0.81
N THR A 117 -5.75 -14.33 1.74
CA THR A 117 -4.31 -14.42 1.44
C THR A 117 -3.98 -15.42 0.32
N PRO A 118 -4.53 -16.65 0.29
CA PRO A 118 -4.23 -17.61 -0.78
C PRO A 118 -4.63 -17.12 -2.18
N LEU A 119 -5.70 -16.33 -2.28
CA LEU A 119 -6.15 -15.76 -3.56
C LEU A 119 -5.22 -14.65 -4.03
N VAL A 120 -4.76 -13.81 -3.10
CA VAL A 120 -3.80 -12.74 -3.41
C VAL A 120 -2.46 -13.35 -3.86
N GLU A 121 -1.98 -14.39 -3.17
CA GLU A 121 -0.78 -15.14 -3.57
C GLU A 121 -0.94 -15.76 -4.98
N ARG A 122 -2.10 -16.37 -5.25
CA ARG A 122 -2.39 -16.97 -6.57
C ARG A 122 -2.38 -15.93 -7.69
N VAL A 123 -3.02 -14.78 -7.51
CA VAL A 123 -3.00 -13.69 -8.51
C VAL A 123 -1.57 -13.14 -8.67
N ALA A 124 -0.84 -12.94 -7.58
CA ALA A 124 0.53 -12.43 -7.63
C ALA A 124 1.47 -13.36 -8.41
N ALA A 125 1.40 -14.66 -8.14
CA ALA A 125 2.20 -15.69 -8.80
C ALA A 125 1.82 -15.86 -10.28
N ALA A 126 0.53 -15.90 -10.60
CA ALA A 126 0.05 -16.12 -11.97
C ALA A 126 0.45 -14.98 -12.91
N LEU A 127 0.36 -13.73 -12.45
CA LEU A 127 0.68 -12.57 -13.30
C LEU A 127 2.18 -12.36 -13.47
N GLY A 128 3.01 -12.92 -12.58
CA GLY A 128 4.47 -13.00 -12.65
C GLY A 128 5.22 -11.65 -12.60
N ARG A 129 4.63 -10.55 -13.08
CA ARG A 129 5.25 -9.24 -13.14
C ARG A 129 4.26 -8.10 -12.84
N PRO A 130 4.72 -7.05 -12.15
CA PRO A 130 3.97 -5.82 -11.93
C PRO A 130 3.70 -5.05 -13.23
N PRO A 131 2.74 -4.09 -13.24
CA PRO A 131 1.87 -3.70 -12.12
C PRO A 131 0.63 -4.60 -11.99
N ARG A 132 0.36 -5.12 -10.79
CA ARG A 132 -0.78 -6.04 -10.54
C ARG A 132 -2.02 -5.34 -10.00
N ALA A 133 -1.95 -4.02 -9.82
CA ALA A 133 -3.00 -3.21 -9.21
C ALA A 133 -4.37 -3.38 -9.87
N ALA A 134 -4.47 -3.24 -11.20
CA ALA A 134 -5.74 -3.33 -11.89
C ALA A 134 -6.40 -4.71 -11.75
N ALA A 135 -5.61 -5.79 -11.86
CA ALA A 135 -6.09 -7.15 -11.69
C ALA A 135 -6.59 -7.41 -10.25
N MET A 136 -5.80 -7.01 -9.25
CA MET A 136 -6.19 -7.14 -7.83
C MET A 136 -7.46 -6.33 -7.51
N HIS A 137 -7.61 -5.13 -8.09
CA HIS A 137 -8.83 -4.33 -7.92
C HIS A 137 -10.04 -5.00 -8.58
N ALA A 138 -9.89 -5.54 -9.80
CA ALA A 138 -10.97 -6.22 -10.50
C ALA A 138 -11.44 -7.48 -9.74
N VAL A 139 -10.51 -8.30 -9.23
CA VAL A 139 -10.84 -9.45 -8.38
C VAL A 139 -11.56 -8.99 -7.10
N ALA A 140 -11.03 -7.96 -6.44
CA ALA A 140 -11.62 -7.43 -5.22
C ALA A 140 -13.05 -6.91 -5.43
N ASP A 141 -13.30 -6.26 -6.57
CA ASP A 141 -14.59 -5.74 -6.97
C ASP A 141 -15.61 -6.87 -7.19
N LEU A 142 -15.23 -7.92 -7.91
CA LEU A 142 -16.06 -9.12 -8.10
C LEU A 142 -16.43 -9.77 -6.77
N VAL A 143 -15.44 -10.01 -5.90
CA VAL A 143 -15.65 -10.62 -4.58
C VAL A 143 -16.55 -9.75 -3.69
N ALA A 144 -16.36 -8.43 -3.72
CA ALA A 144 -17.21 -7.50 -2.97
C ALA A 144 -18.68 -7.56 -3.39
N HIS A 145 -18.94 -7.89 -4.66
CA HIS A 145 -20.28 -8.10 -5.21
C HIS A 145 -20.76 -9.56 -5.13
N ARG A 146 -20.18 -10.37 -4.22
CA ARG A 146 -20.55 -11.76 -3.94
C ARG A 146 -20.31 -12.74 -5.10
N PHE A 147 -19.45 -12.37 -6.05
CA PHE A 147 -18.97 -13.35 -7.02
C PHE A 147 -18.12 -14.40 -6.32
N ASP A 148 -18.16 -15.64 -6.82
CA ASP A 148 -17.33 -16.71 -6.27
C ASP A 148 -15.84 -16.31 -6.35
N PRO A 149 -15.08 -16.33 -5.24
CA PRO A 149 -13.72 -15.82 -5.23
C PRO A 149 -12.75 -16.58 -6.13
N ASP A 150 -12.92 -17.90 -6.27
CA ASP A 150 -12.07 -18.70 -7.14
C ASP A 150 -12.32 -18.40 -8.61
N SER A 151 -13.60 -18.31 -8.98
CA SER A 151 -14.04 -17.92 -10.31
C SER A 151 -13.61 -16.49 -10.68
N ALA A 152 -13.69 -15.54 -9.74
CA ALA A 152 -13.25 -14.16 -9.96
C ALA A 152 -11.75 -14.09 -10.30
N VAL A 153 -10.92 -14.82 -9.56
CA VAL A 153 -9.48 -14.89 -9.83
C VAL A 153 -9.19 -15.57 -11.17
N GLY A 154 -9.84 -16.70 -11.46
CA GLY A 154 -9.66 -17.42 -12.72
C GLY A 154 -9.97 -16.53 -13.93
N LEU A 155 -11.12 -15.87 -13.89
CA LEU A 155 -11.58 -14.98 -14.96
C LEU A 155 -10.62 -13.81 -15.22
N ILE A 156 -10.10 -13.17 -14.17
CA ILE A 156 -9.17 -12.04 -14.33
C ILE A 156 -7.78 -12.50 -14.78
N ILE A 157 -7.30 -13.66 -14.32
CA ILE A 157 -6.04 -14.24 -14.82
C ILE A 157 -6.16 -14.59 -16.31
N GLU A 158 -7.26 -15.23 -16.71
CA GLU A 158 -7.55 -15.57 -18.10
C GLU A 158 -7.59 -14.32 -18.97
N ALA A 159 -8.32 -13.27 -18.54
CA ALA A 159 -8.36 -12.00 -19.25
C ALA A 159 -6.96 -11.38 -19.45
N VAL A 160 -6.07 -11.46 -18.45
CA VAL A 160 -4.70 -10.96 -18.61
C VAL A 160 -3.89 -11.82 -19.58
N HIS A 161 -4.03 -13.15 -19.54
CA HIS A 161 -3.37 -14.05 -20.48
C HIS A 161 -3.85 -13.87 -21.92
N ASP A 162 -5.13 -13.55 -22.11
CA ASP A 162 -5.74 -13.21 -23.40
C ASP A 162 -5.33 -11.81 -23.91
N GLY A 163 -4.51 -11.08 -23.16
CA GLY A 163 -3.95 -9.80 -23.56
C GLY A 163 -4.88 -8.62 -23.33
N VAL A 164 -5.90 -8.74 -22.45
CA VAL A 164 -6.73 -7.60 -22.07
C VAL A 164 -5.84 -6.51 -21.45
N PRO A 165 -5.86 -5.26 -21.97
CA PRO A 165 -5.06 -4.17 -21.43
C PRO A 165 -5.40 -3.92 -19.95
N ARG A 166 -4.39 -3.55 -19.15
CA ARG A 166 -4.53 -3.43 -17.70
C ARG A 166 -5.62 -2.43 -17.31
N GLU A 167 -5.69 -1.32 -18.03
CA GLU A 167 -6.69 -0.27 -17.90
C GLU A 167 -8.13 -0.74 -18.19
N ARG A 168 -8.30 -1.86 -18.90
CA ARG A 168 -9.60 -2.46 -19.24
C ARG A 168 -10.00 -3.59 -18.28
N LEU A 169 -9.13 -4.03 -17.36
CA LEU A 169 -9.46 -5.15 -16.46
C LEU A 169 -10.63 -4.84 -15.52
N LEU A 170 -10.82 -3.57 -15.15
CA LEU A 170 -12.01 -3.15 -14.38
C LEU A 170 -13.30 -3.13 -15.23
N ASP A 171 -13.16 -2.94 -16.55
CA ASP A 171 -14.32 -3.04 -17.45
C ASP A 171 -14.77 -4.51 -17.56
N VAL A 172 -13.84 -5.46 -17.45
CA VAL A 172 -14.16 -6.90 -17.38
C VAL A 172 -15.01 -7.20 -16.14
N SER A 173 -14.60 -6.76 -14.94
CA SER A 173 -15.41 -6.97 -13.74
C SER A 173 -16.80 -6.32 -13.88
N THR A 174 -16.84 -5.10 -14.38
CA THR A 174 -18.08 -4.35 -14.62
C THR A 174 -19.02 -5.10 -15.58
N ALA A 175 -18.51 -5.61 -16.70
CA ALA A 175 -19.29 -6.34 -17.68
C ALA A 175 -19.88 -7.64 -17.11
N VAL A 176 -19.08 -8.39 -16.33
CA VAL A 176 -19.55 -9.61 -15.64
C VAL A 176 -20.68 -9.29 -14.67
N LEU A 177 -20.51 -8.27 -13.82
CA LEU A 177 -21.53 -7.86 -12.86
C LEU A 177 -22.83 -7.43 -13.55
N GLN A 178 -22.74 -6.69 -14.66
CA GLN A 178 -23.91 -6.33 -15.45
C GLN A 178 -24.61 -7.55 -16.06
N GLN A 179 -23.85 -8.54 -16.55
CA GLN A 179 -24.43 -9.75 -17.14
C GLN A 179 -25.16 -10.59 -16.09
N VAL A 180 -24.56 -10.76 -14.91
CA VAL A 180 -25.18 -11.44 -13.77
C VAL A 180 -26.48 -10.73 -13.38
N GLN A 181 -26.48 -9.41 -13.27
CA GLN A 181 -27.69 -8.64 -12.94
C GLN A 181 -28.80 -8.82 -13.99
N ARG A 182 -28.46 -8.73 -15.29
CA ARG A 182 -29.43 -8.96 -16.39
C ARG A 182 -30.01 -10.38 -16.38
N GLY A 183 -29.22 -11.38 -16.00
CA GLY A 183 -29.68 -12.76 -15.82
C GLY A 183 -30.68 -12.91 -14.68
N HIS A 184 -30.50 -12.17 -13.58
CA HIS A 184 -31.43 -12.18 -12.44
C HIS A 184 -32.71 -11.39 -12.68
N THR A 185 -32.71 -10.35 -13.54
CA THR A 185 -33.93 -9.55 -13.83
C THR A 185 -34.84 -10.19 -14.87
N ARG A 186 -34.39 -11.24 -15.57
CA ARG A 186 -35.15 -11.92 -16.64
C ARG A 186 -35.77 -13.27 -16.22
N ALA A 187 -35.78 -13.58 -14.92
CA ALA A 187 -36.51 -14.73 -14.36
C ALA A 187 -37.83 -14.26 -13.74
#